data_AF-A0A842KVW3-F1
#
_entry.id   AF-A0A842KVW3-F1
#
_cell.length_a   1.000
_cell.length_b   1.000
_cell.length_c   1.000
_cell.angle_alpha   90.00
_cell.angle_beta   90.00
_cell.angle_gamma   90.00
#
_symmetry.space_group_name_H-M   'P 1'
#
loop_
_entity.id
_entity.type
_entity.pdbx_description
1 polymer ?
#
loop_
_entity_poly.entity_id
_entity_poly.type
_entity_poly.pdbx_seq_one_letter_code
_entity_poly.pdbx_strand_id
1 'polypeptide(L)'
;MANFKIVLSDPRTGKSTVYEVKDQQAAPFLGLKINDVIDGSVLGVDGKIKITGGSDKAGFPMRADIPGGVKKYALLTKGVGLKKVRPGERRRKLVRGNTITEDIYQINAVLLTIEDEAKS
;
A
#
# COMPACT_ATOMS: atom_id res chain seq x y z
N MET A 1 8.68 3.57 17.19
CA MET A 1 7.24 3.23 17.22
C MET A 1 6.68 3.40 15.84
N ALA A 2 6.12 2.33 15.30
CA ALA A 2 5.55 2.31 13.97
C ALA A 2 4.06 2.63 14.11
N ASN A 3 3.71 3.88 13.84
CA ASN A 3 2.32 4.31 13.75
C ASN A 3 1.91 4.27 12.29
N PHE A 4 0.94 3.40 11.96
CA PHE A 4 0.41 3.30 10.62
C PHE A 4 -1.02 3.82 10.57
N LYS A 5 -1.28 4.65 9.56
CA LYS A 5 -2.64 5.01 9.15
C LYS A 5 -3.07 4.03 8.06
N ILE A 6 -4.01 3.15 8.36
CA ILE A 6 -4.55 2.21 7.38
C ILE A 6 -5.84 2.78 6.82
N VAL A 7 -5.87 2.94 5.51
CA VAL A 7 -7.09 3.31 4.78
C VAL A 7 -7.65 2.03 4.17
N LEU A 8 -8.76 1.56 4.72
CA LEU A 8 -9.49 0.43 4.20
C LEU A 8 -10.63 0.93 3.32
N SER A 9 -10.62 0.51 2.05
CA SER A 9 -11.69 0.80 1.11
C SER A 9 -12.57 -0.44 0.93
N ASP A 10 -13.88 -0.27 1.11
CA ASP A 10 -14.87 -1.27 0.75
C ASP A 10 -15.38 -0.98 -0.68
N PRO A 11 -15.08 -1.84 -1.66
CA PRO A 11 -15.46 -1.62 -3.05
C PRO A 11 -16.98 -1.70 -3.29
N ARG A 12 -17.75 -2.37 -2.41
CA ARG A 12 -19.20 -2.52 -2.56
C ARG A 12 -19.95 -1.28 -2.12
N THR A 13 -19.56 -0.73 -0.97
CA THR A 13 -20.20 0.48 -0.42
C THR A 13 -19.53 1.76 -0.92
N GLY A 14 -18.34 1.67 -1.51
CA GLY A 14 -17.53 2.81 -1.91
C GLY A 14 -17.00 3.63 -0.73
N LYS A 15 -17.16 3.13 0.50
CA LYS A 15 -16.74 3.83 1.72
C LYS A 15 -15.28 3.51 2.01
N SER A 16 -14.57 4.51 2.52
CA SER A 16 -13.21 4.35 3.00
C SER A 16 -13.16 4.69 4.48
N THR A 17 -12.77 3.72 5.31
CA THR A 17 -12.58 3.89 6.75
C THR A 17 -11.09 4.00 7.05
N VAL A 18 -10.78 4.84 8.03
CA VAL A 18 -9.41 5.08 8.48
C VAL A 18 -9.24 4.43 9.83
N TYR A 19 -8.26 3.54 9.93
CA TYR A 19 -7.85 2.91 11.18
C TYR A 19 -6.47 3.42 11.56
N GLU A 20 -6.35 3.94 12.78
CA GLU A 20 -5.05 4.27 13.37
C GLU A 20 -4.55 3.07 14.16
N VAL A 21 -3.48 2.46 13.64
CA VAL A 21 -2.90 1.26 14.23
C VAL A 21 -1.59 1.62 14.92
N LYS A 22 -1.48 1.21 16.19
CA LYS A 22 -0.30 1.41 17.03
C LYS A 22 0.32 0.06 17.38
N ASP A 23 1.64 -0.01 17.23
CA ASP A 23 2.60 -1.04 17.67
C ASP A 23 2.14 -2.52 17.66
N GLN A 24 1.19 -2.95 18.48
CA GLN A 24 0.73 -4.36 18.56
C GLN A 24 0.01 -4.85 17.30
N GLN A 25 -0.90 -4.05 16.73
CA GLN A 25 -1.58 -4.47 15.49
C GLN A 25 -0.78 -4.10 14.24
N ALA A 26 0.34 -3.37 14.39
CA ALA A 26 1.25 -2.99 13.31
C ALA A 26 2.27 -4.09 12.96
N ALA A 27 2.65 -4.92 13.94
CA ALA A 27 3.63 -5.99 13.77
C ALA A 27 3.31 -6.97 12.62
N PRO A 28 2.05 -7.42 12.41
CA PRO A 28 1.71 -8.32 11.31
C PRO A 28 1.86 -7.68 9.93
N PHE A 29 1.84 -6.34 9.83
CA PHE A 29 1.96 -5.64 8.56
C PHE A 29 3.42 -5.43 8.13
N LEU A 30 4.36 -5.50 9.07
CA LEU A 30 5.78 -5.35 8.78
C LEU A 30 6.29 -6.55 7.99
N GLY A 31 7.02 -6.30 6.90
CA GLY A 31 7.55 -7.35 6.03
C GLY A 31 6.58 -7.84 4.94
N LEU A 32 5.31 -7.45 4.98
CA LEU A 32 4.37 -7.74 3.90
C LEU A 32 4.70 -6.94 2.64
N LYS A 33 4.27 -7.45 1.50
CA LYS A 33 4.42 -6.81 0.20
C LYS A 33 3.09 -6.22 -0.28
N ILE A 34 3.21 -5.25 -1.18
CA ILE A 34 2.06 -4.79 -1.96
C ILE A 34 1.50 -5.97 -2.77
N ASN A 35 0.17 -6.08 -2.77
CA ASN A 35 -0.67 -7.14 -3.31
C ASN A 35 -0.83 -8.39 -2.43
N ASP A 36 -0.19 -8.44 -1.26
CA ASP A 36 -0.44 -9.52 -0.31
C ASP A 36 -1.87 -9.40 0.28
N VAL A 37 -2.44 -10.57 0.56
CA VAL A 37 -3.76 -10.72 1.16
C VAL A 37 -3.59 -11.18 2.59
N ILE A 38 -4.26 -10.48 3.50
CA ILE A 38 -4.24 -10.75 4.94
C ILE A 38 -5.66 -10.84 5.47
N ASP A 39 -5.83 -11.52 6.60
CA ASP A 39 -7.09 -11.54 7.30
C ASP A 39 -7.36 -10.19 7.98
N GLY A 40 -8.54 -9.63 7.72
CA GLY A 40 -8.99 -8.37 8.29
C GLY A 40 -9.25 -8.42 9.79
N SER A 41 -9.25 -9.62 10.38
CA SER A 41 -9.35 -9.84 11.83
C SER A 41 -8.27 -9.08 12.61
N VAL A 42 -7.10 -8.83 12.00
CA VAL A 42 -6.03 -8.01 12.59
C VAL A 42 -6.48 -6.57 12.87
N LEU A 43 -7.44 -6.06 12.10
CA LEU A 43 -8.01 -4.71 12.20
C LEU A 43 -9.43 -4.71 12.80
N GLY A 44 -9.94 -5.86 13.24
CA GLY A 44 -11.32 -6.00 13.71
C GLY A 44 -12.36 -5.86 12.60
N VAL A 45 -12.00 -6.16 11.35
CA VAL A 45 -12.91 -6.17 10.20
C VAL A 45 -13.08 -7.59 9.71
N ASP A 46 -14.32 -8.03 9.53
CA ASP A 46 -14.60 -9.35 8.96
C ASP A 46 -14.34 -9.37 7.45
N GLY A 47 -13.43 -10.24 7.02
CA GLY A 47 -13.10 -10.45 5.60
C GLY A 47 -11.60 -10.48 5.32
N LYS A 48 -11.22 -10.73 4.06
CA LYS A 48 -9.84 -10.66 3.59
C LYS A 48 -9.54 -9.24 3.10
N ILE A 49 -8.35 -8.73 3.39
CA ILE A 49 -7.90 -7.40 2.99
C ILE A 49 -6.69 -7.56 2.07
N LYS A 50 -6.70 -6.88 0.93
CA LYS A 50 -5.56 -6.80 0.02
C LYS A 50 -4.84 -5.47 0.16
N ILE A 51 -3.53 -5.52 0.36
CA ILE A 51 -2.69 -4.32 0.39
C ILE A 51 -2.49 -3.83 -1.05
N THR A 52 -2.93 -2.62 -1.36
CA THR A 52 -2.79 -2.06 -2.72
C THR A 52 -1.61 -1.10 -2.85
N GLY A 53 -1.15 -0.52 -1.73
CA GLY A 53 0.02 0.35 -1.74
C GLY A 53 0.17 1.12 -0.44
N GLY A 54 0.95 2.18 -0.48
CA GLY A 54 1.20 3.03 0.67
C GLY A 54 2.08 4.23 0.35
N SER A 55 2.33 5.02 1.38
CA SER A 55 3.16 6.22 1.34
C SER A 55 4.11 6.27 2.53
N ASP A 56 5.34 6.65 2.24
CA ASP A 56 6.39 6.92 3.22
C ASP A 56 6.10 8.21 4.01
N LYS A 57 6.70 8.39 5.19
CA LYS A 57 6.62 9.65 5.99
C LYS A 57 7.04 10.89 5.20
N ALA A 58 7.96 10.73 4.25
CA ALA A 58 8.41 11.79 3.36
C ALA A 58 7.51 12.02 2.13
N GLY A 59 6.36 11.33 2.05
CA GLY A 59 5.40 11.45 0.94
C GLY A 59 5.79 10.70 -0.33
N PHE A 60 6.82 9.84 -0.28
CA PHE A 60 7.17 8.99 -1.42
C PHE A 60 6.19 7.82 -1.54
N PRO A 61 5.60 7.60 -2.73
CA PRO A 61 4.71 6.47 -2.93
C PRO A 61 5.49 5.16 -2.98
N MET A 62 4.88 4.10 -2.49
CA MET A 62 5.38 2.74 -2.68
C MET A 62 5.04 2.22 -4.08
N ARG A 63 5.91 1.35 -4.61
CA ARG A 63 5.74 0.76 -5.95
C ARG A 63 5.97 -0.75 -5.91
N ALA A 64 5.00 -1.51 -6.42
CA ALA A 64 5.01 -2.98 -6.41
C ALA A 64 6.20 -3.59 -7.17
N ASP A 65 6.64 -2.93 -8.25
CA ASP A 65 7.71 -3.41 -9.14
C ASP A 65 9.10 -3.41 -8.48
N ILE A 66 9.30 -2.64 -7.41
CA ILE A 66 10.61 -2.48 -6.77
C ILE A 66 10.65 -3.35 -5.52
N PRO A 67 11.50 -4.39 -5.47
CA PRO A 67 11.59 -5.25 -4.31
C PRO A 67 12.27 -4.54 -3.13
N GLY A 68 11.81 -4.90 -1.93
CA GLY A 68 12.43 -4.50 -0.67
C GLY A 68 11.81 -3.25 -0.05
N GLY A 69 12.28 -2.92 1.15
CA GLY A 69 11.84 -1.75 1.92
C GLY A 69 12.71 -0.52 1.69
N VAL A 70 13.43 -0.42 0.57
CA VAL A 70 14.42 0.64 0.36
C VAL A 70 13.87 1.81 -0.46
N LYS A 71 14.52 2.98 -0.35
CA LYS A 71 14.30 4.11 -1.25
C LYS A 71 15.23 3.96 -2.46
N LYS A 72 14.67 3.96 -3.66
CA LYS A 72 15.47 3.83 -4.90
C LYS A 72 15.06 4.89 -5.90
N TYR A 73 16.05 5.44 -6.62
CA TYR A 73 15.79 6.28 -7.77
C TYR A 73 15.46 5.41 -8.98
N ALA A 74 14.22 5.49 -9.45
CA ALA A 74 13.77 4.80 -10.65
C ALA A 74 13.51 5.80 -11.79
N LEU A 75 13.85 5.40 -13.02
CA LEU A 75 13.50 6.16 -14.22
C LEU A 75 12.04 5.85 -14.59
N LEU A 76 11.14 6.79 -14.28
CA LEU A 76 9.70 6.62 -14.48
C LEU A 76 9.28 7.19 -15.83
N THR A 77 8.46 6.44 -16.55
CA THR A 77 7.59 6.95 -17.63
C THR A 77 6.29 7.44 -16.98
N LYS A 78 5.10 7.01 -17.41
CA LYS A 78 3.81 7.38 -16.81
C LYS A 78 3.37 6.32 -15.78
N GLY A 79 2.95 6.73 -14.58
CA GLY A 79 2.41 5.80 -13.59
C GLY A 79 2.51 6.28 -12.14
N VAL A 80 2.67 5.32 -11.22
CA VAL A 80 2.78 5.58 -9.77
C VAL A 80 4.02 6.42 -9.47
N GLY A 81 3.84 7.58 -8.83
CA GLY A 81 4.88 8.58 -8.57
C GLY A 81 5.10 9.62 -9.69
N LEU A 82 4.57 9.39 -10.88
CA LEU A 82 4.62 10.35 -11.99
C LEU A 82 3.34 10.31 -12.85
N LYS A 83 2.33 11.09 -12.44
CA LYS A 83 1.02 11.17 -13.11
C LYS A 83 1.01 12.05 -14.37
N LYS A 84 1.65 13.22 -14.29
CA LYS A 84 1.73 14.20 -15.40
C LYS A 84 3.07 14.04 -16.11
N VAL A 85 3.04 13.60 -17.36
CA VAL A 85 4.22 13.32 -18.19
C VAL A 85 3.90 13.73 -19.60
N ARG A 86 4.79 14.48 -20.27
CA ARG A 86 4.66 14.72 -21.71
C ARG A 86 4.97 13.42 -22.48
N PRO A 87 4.37 13.20 -23.66
CA PRO A 87 4.74 12.05 -24.49
C PRO A 87 6.26 11.99 -24.70
N GLY A 88 6.88 10.84 -24.39
CA GLY A 88 8.34 10.65 -24.49
C GLY A 88 9.16 11.13 -23.28
N GLU A 89 8.58 11.80 -22.30
CA GLU A 89 9.30 12.26 -21.11
C GLU A 89 9.51 11.11 -20.11
N ARG A 90 10.74 10.99 -19.62
CA ARG A 90 11.11 10.06 -18.54
C ARG A 90 11.78 10.85 -17.43
N ARG A 91 11.33 10.68 -16.20
CA ARG A 91 11.89 11.39 -15.06
C ARG A 91 12.41 10.43 -14.01
N ARG A 92 13.65 10.64 -13.59
CA ARG A 92 14.22 9.93 -12.45
C ARG A 92 13.61 10.50 -11.17
N LYS A 93 12.91 9.67 -10.41
CA LYS A 93 12.30 10.03 -9.13
C LYS A 93 12.63 9.01 -8.06
N LEU A 94 12.71 9.47 -6.83
CA LEU A 94 12.82 8.61 -5.67
C LEU A 94 11.45 8.00 -5.37
N VAL A 95 11.44 6.68 -5.19
CA VAL A 95 10.26 5.89 -4.86
C VAL A 95 10.61 4.89 -3.77
N ARG A 96 9.60 4.44 -3.02
CA ARG A 96 9.75 3.38 -2.02
C ARG A 96 9.47 2.03 -2.68
N GLY A 97 10.20 1.00 -2.25
CA GLY A 97 9.92 -0.37 -2.68
C GLY A 97 8.59 -0.92 -2.16
N ASN A 98 8.35 -2.18 -2.46
CA ASN A 98 7.07 -2.85 -2.23
C ASN A 98 6.89 -3.42 -0.83
N THR A 99 7.96 -3.49 -0.02
CA THR A 99 7.90 -4.10 1.32
C THR A 99 7.56 -3.06 2.37
N ILE A 100 6.66 -3.42 3.29
CA ILE A 100 6.24 -2.56 4.39
C ILE A 100 7.29 -2.57 5.50
N THR A 101 7.70 -1.38 5.92
CA THR A 101 8.70 -1.11 6.96
C THR A 101 8.20 -0.01 7.89
N GLU A 102 8.83 0.15 9.05
CA GLU A 102 8.48 1.15 10.07
C GLU A 102 8.52 2.63 9.63
N ASP A 103 9.20 2.91 8.51
CA ASP A 103 9.25 4.25 7.92
C ASP A 103 7.93 4.66 7.26
N ILE A 104 7.07 3.71 6.92
CA ILE A 104 5.80 3.98 6.25
C ILE A 104 4.86 4.74 7.19
N TYR A 105 4.10 5.67 6.61
CA TYR A 105 3.09 6.43 7.34
C TYR A 105 1.69 5.91 7.06
N GLN A 106 1.37 5.68 5.79
CA GLN A 106 0.04 5.27 5.36
C GLN A 106 0.09 4.00 4.53
N ILE A 107 -0.82 3.08 4.82
CA ILE A 107 -1.04 1.86 4.05
C ILE A 107 -2.46 1.94 3.47
N ASN A 108 -2.59 1.64 2.18
CA ASN A 108 -3.87 1.57 1.48
C ASN A 108 -4.23 0.12 1.24
N ALA A 109 -5.44 -0.24 1.63
CA ALA A 109 -5.94 -1.59 1.55
C ALA A 109 -7.38 -1.63 1.04
N VAL A 110 -7.76 -2.74 0.41
CA VAL A 110 -9.10 -2.96 -0.15
C VAL A 110 -9.67 -4.23 0.46
N LEU A 111 -10.93 -4.18 0.87
CA LEU A 111 -11.67 -5.36 1.33
C LEU A 111 -11.98 -6.25 0.12
N LEU A 112 -11.47 -7.48 0.13
CA LEU A 112 -11.84 -8.50 -0.85
C LEU A 112 -13.16 -9.12 -0.39
N THR A 113 -14.15 -9.13 -1.27
CA THR A 113 -15.37 -9.90 -1.05
C THR A 113 -15.33 -11.19 -1.87
N ILE A 114 -16.17 -12.15 -1.49
CA ILE A 114 -16.16 -13.55 -1.97
C ILE A 114 -16.25 -13.66 -3.52
N GLU A 115 -16.63 -12.59 -4.23
CA GLU A 115 -16.74 -12.55 -5.69
C GLU A 115 -15.41 -12.36 -6.44
N ASP A 116 -14.33 -11.92 -5.78
CA ASP A 116 -13.02 -11.70 -6.44
C ASP A 116 -12.18 -12.99 -6.61
N GLU A 117 -12.60 -14.11 -6.01
CA GLU A 117 -11.96 -15.42 -6.22
C GLU A 117 -12.29 -16.02 -7.62
N ALA A 118 -13.26 -15.46 -8.35
CA ALA A 118 -13.72 -15.99 -9.65
C ALA A 118 -12.95 -15.47 -10.90
N LYS A 119 -11.89 -14.67 -10.72
CA LYS A 119 -11.09 -14.10 -11.84
C LYS A 119 -9.57 -14.31 -11.72
N SER A 120 -9.14 -15.32 -10.96
CA SER A 120 -7.73 -15.76 -10.95
C SER A 120 -7.53 -16.94 -11.89
#